data_AF-A0A1G8C969-F1
#
_entry.id   AF-A0A1G8C969-F1
#
_cell.length_a   1.000
_cell.length_b   1.000
_cell.length_c   1.000
_cell.angle_alpha   90.00
_cell.angle_beta   90.00
_cell.angle_gamma   90.00
#
_symmetry.space_group_name_H-M   'P 1'
#
loop_
_entity.id
_entity.type
_entity.pdbx_description
1 polymer ?
#
loop_
_entity_poly.entity_id
_entity_poly.type
_entity_poly.pdbx_seq_one_letter_code
_entity_poly.pdbx_strand_id
1 'polypeptide(L)'
;MLSERLKKRLQKDRPMTSITIRIPVDVVESMKEIAPLKGFSGYQTLLKSYISEGLRKDEERYSSGSTARLIEALKKHGVSEAIIEEATRDLTSV
;
A
#
# COMPACT_ATOMS: atom_id res chain seq x y z
N MET A 1 -3.02 -9.85 -13.80
CA MET A 1 -1.55 -9.91 -13.65
C MET A 1 -1.19 -9.37 -12.27
N LEU A 2 -0.21 -9.97 -11.55
CA LEU A 2 0.28 -9.39 -10.30
C LEU A 2 0.82 -7.97 -10.57
N SER A 3 0.41 -6.98 -9.78
CA SER A 3 0.99 -5.64 -9.89
C SER A 3 2.50 -5.70 -9.65
N GLU A 4 3.28 -4.89 -10.38
CA GLU A 4 4.74 -4.80 -10.21
C GLU A 4 5.14 -4.52 -8.76
N ARG A 5 4.28 -3.79 -8.04
CA ARG A 5 4.40 -3.53 -6.60
C ARG A 5 4.29 -4.79 -5.74
N LEU A 6 3.38 -5.71 -6.08
CA LEU A 6 3.24 -6.99 -5.37
C LEU A 6 4.42 -7.92 -5.69
N LYS A 7 4.93 -7.93 -6.92
CA LYS A 7 6.16 -8.68 -7.28
C LYS A 7 7.37 -8.21 -6.48
N LYS A 8 7.59 -6.91 -6.35
CA LYS A 8 8.66 -6.34 -5.49
C LYS A 8 8.53 -6.76 -4.03
N ARG A 9 7.31 -6.91 -3.51
CA ARG A 9 7.07 -7.33 -2.12
C ARG A 9 7.36 -8.81 -1.85
N LEU A 10 7.27 -9.65 -2.87
CA LEU A 10 7.53 -11.09 -2.79
C LEU A 10 9.01 -11.45 -2.97
N GLN A 11 9.87 -10.47 -3.28
CA GLN A 11 11.32 -10.69 -3.30
C GLN A 11 11.83 -11.09 -1.92
N LYS A 12 12.46 -12.27 -1.86
CA LYS A 12 12.93 -12.90 -0.62
C LYS A 12 14.00 -12.06 0.09
N ASP A 13 14.97 -11.54 -0.67
CA ASP A 13 16.14 -10.82 -0.16
C ASP A 13 15.99 -9.30 -0.33
N ARG A 14 14.78 -8.77 -0.09
CA ARG A 14 14.53 -7.33 -0.18
C ARG A 14 15.31 -6.57 0.90
N PRO A 15 15.86 -5.39 0.58
CA PRO A 15 16.58 -4.58 1.56
C PRO A 15 15.66 -4.19 2.71
N MET A 16 16.18 -4.31 3.94
CA MET A 16 15.50 -3.88 5.16
C MET A 16 16.20 -2.68 5.76
N THR A 17 15.42 -1.80 6.40
CA THR A 17 15.94 -0.62 7.12
C THR A 17 15.43 -0.68 8.55
N SER A 18 16.35 -0.50 9.50
CA SER A 18 16.00 -0.33 10.91
C SER A 18 15.51 1.08 11.15
N ILE A 19 14.35 1.21 11.81
CA ILE A 19 13.77 2.50 12.19
C ILE A 19 13.54 2.53 13.70
N THR A 20 13.73 3.69 14.31
CA THR A 20 13.45 3.93 15.73
C THR A 20 12.23 4.83 15.84
N ILE A 21 11.21 4.38 16.56
CA ILE A 21 9.95 5.11 16.78
C ILE A 21 9.69 5.19 18.27
N ARG A 22 9.31 6.36 18.78
CA ARG A 22 8.80 6.52 20.15
C ARG A 22 7.31 6.18 20.16
N ILE A 23 6.90 5.28 21.04
CA ILE A 23 5.52 4.83 21.21
C ILE A 23 5.16 4.95 22.69
N PRO A 24 3.95 5.41 23.05
CA PRO A 24 3.49 5.42 24.43
C PRO A 24 3.56 4.02 25.08
N VAL A 25 3.87 3.99 26.38
CA VAL A 25 4.08 2.73 27.12
C VAL A 25 2.80 1.89 27.15
N ASP A 26 1.67 2.53 27.42
CA ASP A 26 0.34 1.93 27.46
C ASP A 26 -0.05 1.27 26.13
N VAL A 27 0.36 1.85 25.01
CA VAL A 27 0.14 1.27 23.68
C VAL A 27 0.97 0.00 23.51
N VAL A 28 2.24 0.01 23.94
CA VAL A 28 3.10 -1.19 23.87
C VAL A 28 2.55 -2.31 24.75
N GLU A 29 2.05 -1.98 25.95
CA GLU A 29 1.41 -2.92 26.87
C GLU A 29 0.15 -3.53 26.25
N SER A 30 -0.75 -2.69 25.72
CA SER A 30 -1.95 -3.15 25.01
C SER A 30 -1.59 -4.09 23.85
N MET A 31 -0.54 -3.79 23.09
CA MET A 31 -0.10 -4.65 21.99
C MET A 31 0.47 -6.00 22.46
N LYS A 32 1.11 -6.05 23.63
CA LYS A 32 1.58 -7.32 24.23
C LYS A 32 0.41 -8.22 24.61
N GLU A 33 -0.68 -7.64 25.13
CA GLU A 33 -1.90 -8.38 25.46
C GLU A 33 -2.64 -8.87 24.22
N ILE A 34 -2.74 -8.03 23.18
CA ILE A 34 -3.48 -8.35 21.95
C ILE A 34 -2.73 -9.36 21.05
N ALA A 35 -1.40 -9.32 21.01
CA ALA A 35 -0.60 -10.18 20.15
C ALA A 35 -0.96 -11.68 20.25
N PRO A 36 -0.98 -12.32 21.44
CA PRO A 36 -1.33 -13.73 21.56
C PRO A 36 -2.79 -14.00 21.19
N LEU A 37 -3.72 -13.09 21.50
CA LEU A 37 -5.14 -13.22 21.14
C LEU A 37 -5.34 -13.25 19.61
N LYS A 38 -4.45 -12.59 18.87
CA LYS A 38 -4.43 -12.59 17.41
C LYS A 38 -3.50 -13.65 16.80
N GLY A 39 -2.96 -14.56 17.60
CA GLY A 39 -2.07 -15.63 17.15
C GLY A 39 -0.66 -15.18 16.76
N PHE A 40 -0.23 -13.99 17.17
CA PHE A 40 1.14 -13.52 16.96
C PHE A 40 2.04 -13.91 18.13
N SER A 41 3.29 -14.29 17.80
CA SER A 41 4.32 -14.63 18.80
C SER A 41 4.77 -13.46 19.67
N GLY A 42 4.47 -12.21 19.29
CA GLY A 42 4.81 -11.03 20.06
C GLY A 42 4.32 -9.73 19.43
N TYR A 43 4.39 -8.65 20.22
CA TYR A 43 3.87 -7.33 19.85
C TYR A 43 4.59 -6.71 18.63
N GLN A 44 5.88 -7.00 18.44
CA GLN A 44 6.63 -6.51 17.27
C GLN A 44 6.10 -7.12 15.95
N THR A 45 5.71 -8.39 15.97
CA THR A 45 5.10 -9.05 14.80
C THR A 45 3.72 -8.47 14.52
N LEU A 46 2.93 -8.23 15.58
CA LEU A 46 1.64 -7.54 15.47
C LEU A 46 1.80 -6.12 14.89
N LEU A 47 2.77 -5.34 15.35
CA LEU A 47 3.06 -4.00 14.85
C LEU A 47 3.35 -4.01 13.34
N LYS A 48 4.25 -4.90 12.89
CA LYS A 48 4.57 -5.06 11.47
C LYS A 48 3.33 -5.42 10.64
N SER A 49 2.46 -6.26 11.20
CA SER A 49 1.19 -6.64 10.56
C SER A 49 0.26 -5.45 10.38
N TYR A 50 0.05 -4.65 11.44
CA TYR A 50 -0.80 -3.46 11.37
C TYR A 50 -0.30 -2.42 10.38
N ILE A 51 1.01 -2.14 10.38
CA ILE A 51 1.61 -1.23 9.40
C ILE A 51 1.39 -1.77 7.98
N SER A 52 1.62 -3.07 7.77
CA SER A 52 1.46 -3.69 6.44
C SER A 52 0.02 -3.67 5.97
N GLU A 53 -0.95 -3.93 6.86
CA GLU A 53 -2.37 -3.92 6.54
C GLU A 53 -2.87 -2.50 6.24
N GLY A 54 -2.57 -1.54 7.11
CA GLY A 54 -2.95 -0.13 6.92
C GLY A 54 -2.38 0.42 5.62
N LEU A 55 -1.08 0.17 5.37
CA LEU A 55 -0.44 0.62 4.14
C LEU A 55 -1.06 -0.05 2.91
N ARG A 56 -1.39 -1.35 2.94
CA ARG A 56 -2.06 -2.00 1.80
C ARG A 56 -3.41 -1.37 1.48
N LYS A 57 -4.21 -1.05 2.50
CA LYS A 57 -5.51 -0.39 2.34
C LYS A 57 -5.36 0.99 1.71
N ASP A 58 -4.41 1.78 2.19
CA ASP A 58 -4.14 3.11 1.63
C ASP A 58 -3.58 3.02 0.21
N GLU A 59 -2.65 2.10 -0.04
CA GLU A 59 -2.13 1.86 -1.37
C GLU A 59 -3.23 1.48 -2.34
N GLU A 60 -4.16 0.60 -1.97
CA GLU A 60 -5.32 0.28 -2.80
C GLU A 60 -6.21 1.50 -3.05
N ARG A 61 -6.49 2.26 -1.99
CA ARG A 61 -7.32 3.47 -2.06
C ARG A 61 -6.73 4.56 -2.95
N TYR A 62 -5.41 4.72 -2.96
CA TYR A 62 -4.72 5.81 -3.63
C TYR A 62 -3.99 5.39 -4.93
N SER A 63 -3.82 4.10 -5.22
CA SER A 63 -3.08 3.63 -6.42
C SER A 63 -3.93 3.57 -7.69
N SER A 64 -5.25 3.37 -7.58
CA SER A 64 -6.16 3.32 -8.74
C SER A 64 -7.09 4.53 -8.81
N GLY A 65 -7.35 5.17 -7.66
CA GLY A 65 -8.23 6.32 -7.55
C GLY A 65 -7.73 7.57 -8.26
N SER A 66 -6.42 7.85 -8.27
CA SER A 66 -5.89 9.09 -8.88
C SER A 66 -5.97 9.06 -10.40
N THR A 67 -5.48 8.00 -11.06
CA THR A 67 -5.52 7.85 -12.51
C THR A 67 -6.95 7.68 -13.02
N ALA A 68 -7.79 6.89 -12.35
CA ALA A 68 -9.19 6.75 -12.75
C ALA A 68 -9.97 8.07 -12.60
N ARG A 69 -9.75 8.83 -11.51
CA ARG A 69 -10.36 10.16 -11.34
C ARG A 69 -9.83 11.18 -12.35
N LEU A 70 -8.55 11.09 -12.71
CA LEU A 70 -7.96 11.93 -13.75
C LEU A 70 -8.56 11.62 -15.13
N ILE A 71 -8.68 10.34 -15.48
CA ILE A 71 -9.35 9.89 -16.71
C ILE A 71 -10.79 10.39 -16.77
N GLU A 72 -11.56 10.20 -15.69
CA GLU A 72 -12.93 10.72 -15.55
C GLU A 72 -13.00 12.25 -15.72
N ALA A 73 -12.07 13.00 -15.11
CA ALA A 73 -12.01 14.44 -15.24
C ALA A 73 -11.70 14.88 -16.69
N LEU A 74 -10.76 14.21 -17.35
CA LEU A 74 -10.39 14.50 -18.75
C LEU A 74 -11.55 14.23 -19.71
N LYS A 75 -12.29 13.12 -19.52
CA LYS A 75 -13.53 12.85 -20.28
C LYS A 75 -14.56 13.95 -20.10
N LYS A 76 -14.78 14.43 -18.87
CA LYS A 76 -15.69 15.55 -18.58
C LYS A 76 -15.25 16.87 -19.22
N HIS A 77 -13.95 17.06 -19.42
CA HIS A 77 -13.39 18.21 -20.14
C HIS A 77 -13.36 18.03 -21.68
N GLY A 78 -13.94 16.95 -22.21
CA GLY A 78 -14.06 16.72 -23.65
C GLY A 78 -12.80 16.17 -24.31
N VAL A 79 -11.85 15.65 -23.52
CA VAL A 79 -10.69 14.96 -24.08
C VAL A 79 -11.16 13.64 -24.71
N SER A 80 -10.78 13.41 -25.97
CA SER A 80 -11.16 12.22 -26.73
C SER A 80 -10.69 10.94 -26.04
N GLU A 81 -11.56 9.92 -26.02
CA GLU A 81 -11.25 8.59 -25.48
C GLU A 81 -9.99 8.00 -26.13
N ALA A 82 -9.80 8.21 -27.43
CA ALA A 82 -8.63 7.72 -28.15
C ALA A 82 -7.31 8.28 -27.60
N ILE A 83 -7.30 9.56 -27.22
CA ILE A 83 -6.12 10.23 -26.63
C ILE A 83 -5.86 9.72 -25.22
N ILE A 84 -6.92 9.48 -24.44
CA ILE A 84 -6.83 8.93 -23.08
C ILE A 84 -6.28 7.49 -23.13
N GLU A 85 -6.76 6.66 -24.06
CA GLU A 85 -6.29 5.29 -24.25
C GLU A 85 -4.83 5.23 -24.76
N GLU A 86 -4.43 6.16 -25.63
CA GLU A 86 -3.04 6.33 -26.06
C GLU A 86 -2.14 6.70 -24.88
N ALA A 87 -2.47 7.77 -24.14
CA ALA A 87 -1.70 8.21 -22.98
C ALA A 87 -1.62 7.15 -21.85
N THR A 88 -2.68 6.35 -21.68
CA THR A 88 -2.70 5.25 -20.68
C THR A 88 -1.80 4.08 -21.10
N ARG A 89 -1.68 3.80 -22.41
CA ARG A 89 -0.75 2.80 -22.94
C ARG A 89 0.71 3.23 -22.77
N ASP A 90 0.99 4.50 -22.97
CA ASP A 90 2.34 5.06 -22.78
C ASP A 90 2.81 4.91 -21.32
N LEU A 91 1.90 5.10 -20.35
CA LEU A 91 2.18 4.91 -18.92
C LEU A 91 2.55 3.47 -18.52
N THR A 92 2.14 2.47 -19.31
CA THR A 92 2.40 1.05 -19.02
C THR A 92 3.65 0.54 -19.74
N SER A 93 4.21 1.34 -20.66
CA SER A 93 5.35 1.00 -21.51
C SER A 93 6.71 1.46 -20.94
N VAL A 94 6.73 1.98 -19.70
CA VAL A 94 7.91 2.45 -18.95
C VAL A 94 8.12 1.59 -17.71
#